data_AF-A0A8K0I242-F1
#
_entry.id   AF-A0A8K0I242-F1
#
_cell.length_a   1.000
_cell.length_b   1.000
_cell.length_c   1.000
_cell.angle_alpha   90.00
_cell.angle_beta   90.00
_cell.angle_gamma   90.00
#
_symmetry.space_group_name_H-M   'P 1'
#
loop_
_entity.id
_entity.type
_entity.pdbx_description
1 polymer ?
#
loop_
_entity_poly.entity_id
_entity_poly.type
_entity_poly.pdbx_seq_one_letter_code
_entity_poly.pdbx_strand_id
1 'polypeptide(L)'
;MLPAGSVSQLHRIPCAETWHFYMGEPLTVFELHDDGHIEFAVLGPDLDAGHRLQYTVPPNVWFGSFPTLDVVSFASNGSILVKAPKRDPELHYSLVGCTCAPAFQFEDFELATHSELKVLAPNAEPFLDYLILPS
;
A
#
# COMPACT_ATOMS: atom_id res chain seq x y z
N MET A 1 1.00 -9.08 8.72
CA MET A 1 1.63 -8.15 9.70
C MET A 1 2.72 -7.40 8.98
N LEU A 2 2.82 -6.09 9.19
CA LEU A 2 3.84 -5.26 8.57
C LEU A 2 4.56 -4.41 9.65
N PRO A 3 5.84 -4.70 9.96
CA PRO A 3 6.65 -3.90 10.87
C PRO A 3 7.05 -2.55 10.28
N ALA A 4 7.33 -1.55 11.12
CA ALA A 4 7.90 -0.28 10.70
C ALA A 4 9.18 -0.46 9.88
N GLY A 5 9.33 0.35 8.84
CA GLY A 5 10.43 0.28 7.88
C GLY A 5 10.28 -0.82 6.81
N SER A 6 9.25 -1.66 6.89
CA SER A 6 8.92 -2.66 5.86
C SER A 6 7.76 -2.18 5.00
N VAL A 7 7.66 -2.70 3.79
CA VAL A 7 6.54 -2.45 2.87
C VAL A 7 5.99 -3.76 2.32
N SER A 8 4.70 -3.80 2.04
CA SER A 8 4.12 -4.72 1.07
C SER A 8 4.38 -4.13 -0.30
N GLN A 9 5.18 -4.83 -1.10
CA GLN A 9 5.64 -4.34 -2.40
C GLN A 9 4.47 -4.14 -3.35
N LEU A 10 4.64 -3.25 -4.31
CA LEU A 10 3.61 -2.97 -5.31
C LEU A 10 3.37 -4.19 -6.19
N HIS A 11 2.14 -4.69 -6.21
CA HIS A 11 1.74 -5.89 -6.92
C HIS A 11 0.31 -5.77 -7.45
N ARG A 12 -0.09 -6.68 -8.32
CA ARG A 12 -1.44 -6.76 -8.89
C ARG A 12 -1.91 -8.21 -8.89
N ILE A 13 -3.19 -8.40 -8.57
CA ILE A 13 -3.86 -9.71 -8.55
C ILE A 13 -5.28 -9.57 -9.12
N PRO A 14 -5.84 -10.62 -9.74
CA PRO A 14 -7.16 -10.57 -10.38
C PRO A 14 -8.33 -10.78 -9.41
N CYS A 15 -8.07 -10.93 -8.12
CA CYS A 15 -9.10 -11.06 -7.11
C CYS A 15 -9.30 -9.74 -6.35
N ALA A 16 -10.49 -9.56 -5.80
CA ALA A 16 -10.73 -8.49 -4.85
C ALA A 16 -10.09 -8.89 -3.52
N GLU A 17 -9.19 -8.08 -2.98
CA GLU A 17 -8.54 -8.34 -1.70
C GLU A 17 -9.11 -7.42 -0.63
N THR A 18 -9.79 -8.02 0.35
CA THR A 18 -10.34 -7.31 1.50
C THR A 18 -9.38 -7.37 2.67
N TRP A 19 -8.92 -6.21 3.08
CA TRP A 19 -8.03 -5.98 4.21
C TRP A 19 -8.83 -5.64 5.46
N HIS A 20 -8.45 -6.22 6.58
CA HIS A 20 -9.08 -6.06 7.89
C HIS A 20 -8.03 -5.61 8.89
N PHE A 21 -8.24 -4.47 9.53
CA PHE A 21 -7.39 -4.00 10.62
C PHE A 21 -7.68 -4.80 11.90
N TYR A 22 -6.63 -5.34 12.53
CA TYR A 22 -6.77 -6.07 13.79
C TYR A 22 -6.17 -5.31 14.98
N MET A 23 -4.92 -4.86 14.88
CA MET A 23 -4.26 -4.10 15.95
C MET A 23 -2.96 -3.43 15.47
N GLY A 24 -2.40 -2.57 16.31
CA GLY A 24 -1.15 -1.84 16.06
C GLY A 24 -1.40 -0.44 15.53
N GLU A 25 -0.49 0.03 14.70
CA GLU A 25 -0.54 1.34 14.06
C GLU A 25 -1.32 1.29 12.74
N PRO A 26 -1.87 2.42 12.26
CA PRO A 26 -2.54 2.46 10.98
C PRO A 26 -1.62 2.06 9.82
N LEU A 27 -2.22 1.45 8.80
CA LEU A 27 -1.58 1.00 7.57
C LEU A 27 -2.15 1.79 6.39
N THR A 28 -1.29 2.35 5.54
CA THR A 28 -1.72 2.98 4.30
C THR A 28 -1.63 1.96 3.17
N VAL A 29 -2.74 1.75 2.47
CA VAL A 29 -2.79 1.06 1.18
C VAL A 29 -2.69 2.12 0.09
N PHE A 30 -1.72 1.96 -0.80
CA PHE A 30 -1.52 2.75 -2.00
C PHE A 30 -2.08 1.97 -3.18
N GLU A 31 -2.87 2.63 -4.01
CA GLU A 31 -3.42 2.08 -5.26
C GLU A 31 -3.03 2.96 -6.44
N LEU A 32 -2.67 2.32 -7.55
CA LEU A 32 -2.42 2.93 -8.84
C LEU A 32 -3.27 2.22 -9.90
N HIS A 33 -4.18 2.97 -10.51
CA HIS A 33 -5.08 2.49 -11.56
C HIS A 33 -4.46 2.64 -12.95
N ASP A 34 -4.98 1.88 -13.92
CA ASP A 34 -4.51 1.87 -15.31
C ASP A 34 -4.70 3.21 -16.06
N ASP A 35 -5.49 4.14 -15.50
CA ASP A 35 -5.63 5.52 -16.01
C ASP A 35 -4.64 6.51 -15.35
N GLY A 36 -3.77 6.02 -14.46
CA GLY A 36 -2.82 6.82 -13.69
C GLY A 36 -3.42 7.46 -12.44
N HIS A 37 -4.68 7.20 -12.11
CA HIS A 37 -5.28 7.64 -10.86
C HIS A 37 -4.62 6.95 -9.67
N ILE A 38 -4.42 7.70 -8.59
CA ILE A 38 -3.82 7.22 -7.35
C ILE A 38 -4.84 7.39 -6.23
N GLU A 39 -5.05 6.32 -5.48
CA GLU A 39 -5.87 6.30 -4.28
C GLU A 39 -5.04 5.89 -3.06
N PHE A 40 -5.41 6.45 -1.92
CA PHE A 40 -4.82 6.11 -0.62
C PHE A 40 -5.94 5.76 0.34
N ALA A 41 -5.91 4.55 0.89
CA ALA A 41 -6.80 4.12 1.94
C ALA A 41 -6.01 3.88 3.24
N VAL A 42 -6.42 4.51 4.34
CA VAL A 42 -5.79 4.29 5.64
C VAL A 42 -6.63 3.30 6.44
N LEU A 43 -6.06 2.14 6.75
CA LEU A 43 -6.66 1.16 7.62
C LEU A 43 -6.22 1.38 9.07
N GLY A 44 -7.17 1.49 9.98
CA GLY A 44 -6.89 1.75 11.38
C GLY A 44 -8.15 2.02 12.20
N PRO A 45 -8.02 2.25 13.50
CA PRO A 45 -9.16 2.35 14.41
C PRO A 45 -9.73 3.78 14.56
N ASP A 46 -9.04 4.81 14.06
CA ASP A 46 -9.43 6.21 14.21
C ASP A 46 -10.41 6.64 13.10
N LEU A 47 -11.69 6.37 13.32
CA LEU A 47 -12.76 6.66 12.36
C LEU A 47 -12.97 8.16 12.14
N ASP A 48 -12.72 8.98 13.16
CA ASP A 48 -12.84 10.44 13.08
C ASP A 48 -11.75 11.04 12.18
N ALA A 49 -10.57 10.40 12.14
CA ALA A 49 -9.51 10.69 11.18
C ALA A 49 -9.74 10.09 9.77
N GLY A 50 -10.87 9.42 9.54
CA GLY A 50 -11.22 8.79 8.27
C GLY A 50 -10.55 7.44 8.03
N HIS A 51 -9.95 6.82 9.06
CA HIS A 51 -9.45 5.46 8.94
C HIS A 51 -10.60 4.48 8.72
N ARG A 52 -10.28 3.34 8.11
CA ARG A 52 -11.23 2.27 7.86
C ARG A 52 -10.80 1.01 8.60
N LEU A 53 -11.72 0.35 9.29
CA LEU A 53 -11.44 -0.96 9.90
C LEU A 53 -11.34 -2.06 8.84
N GLN A 54 -11.99 -1.86 7.69
CA GLN A 54 -11.99 -2.77 6.56
C GLN A 54 -11.94 -1.97 5.26
N TYR A 55 -11.21 -2.48 4.28
CA TYR A 55 -11.12 -1.87 2.95
C TYR A 55 -10.87 -2.95 1.90
N THR A 56 -11.42 -2.79 0.69
CA THR A 56 -11.27 -3.76 -0.40
C THR A 56 -10.60 -3.10 -1.58
N VAL A 57 -9.42 -3.61 -1.94
CA VAL A 57 -8.76 -3.25 -3.19
C VAL A 57 -9.47 -3.98 -4.34
N PRO A 58 -9.87 -3.28 -5.42
CA PRO A 58 -10.50 -3.92 -6.56
C PRO A 58 -9.55 -4.88 -7.30
N PRO A 59 -10.09 -5.88 -8.01
CA PRO A 59 -9.30 -6.72 -8.92
C PRO A 59 -8.50 -5.90 -9.93
N ASN A 60 -7.30 -6.38 -10.28
CA ASN A 60 -6.45 -5.84 -11.34
C ASN A 60 -6.01 -4.37 -11.12
N VAL A 61 -5.98 -3.90 -9.87
CA VAL A 61 -5.35 -2.63 -9.49
C VAL A 61 -3.93 -2.90 -9.02
N TRP A 62 -2.98 -2.01 -9.33
CA TRP A 62 -1.66 -2.06 -8.70
C TRP A 62 -1.75 -1.51 -7.29
N PHE A 63 -1.36 -2.29 -6.29
CA PHE A 63 -1.42 -1.84 -4.92
C PHE A 63 -0.29 -2.38 -4.05
N GLY A 64 0.02 -1.63 -3.01
CA GLY A 64 1.03 -1.95 -2.02
C GLY A 64 0.64 -1.30 -0.71
N SER A 65 1.40 -1.56 0.35
CA SER A 65 1.10 -0.94 1.64
C SER A 65 2.34 -0.68 2.49
N PHE A 66 2.21 0.29 3.39
CA PHE A 66 3.25 0.69 4.33
C PHE A 66 2.61 1.15 5.65
N PRO A 67 3.28 0.99 6.81
CA PRO A 67 2.79 1.56 8.06
C PRO A 67 2.63 3.07 7.90
N THR A 68 1.44 3.62 8.14
CA THR A 68 1.11 5.01 7.82
C THR A 68 2.09 5.99 8.47
N LEU A 69 2.56 5.68 9.67
CA LEU A 69 3.48 6.51 10.44
C LEU A 69 4.96 6.43 9.98
N ASP A 70 5.27 5.62 8.96
CA ASP A 70 6.58 5.67 8.27
C ASP A 70 6.68 6.83 7.28
N VAL A 71 5.56 7.52 6.99
CA VAL A 71 5.51 8.68 6.08
C VAL A 71 4.90 9.86 6.83
N VAL A 72 5.62 10.98 6.87
CA VAL A 72 5.22 12.22 7.57
C VAL A 72 4.21 13.00 6.75
N SER A 73 4.40 13.03 5.43
CA SER A 73 3.52 13.72 4.50
C SER A 73 3.71 13.19 3.09
N PHE A 74 2.65 13.27 2.29
CA PHE A 74 2.68 12.97 0.87
C PHE A 74 1.63 13.80 0.12
N ALA A 75 1.82 13.96 -1.19
CA ALA A 75 0.82 14.57 -2.05
C ALA A 75 -0.14 13.50 -2.58
N SER A 76 -1.44 13.82 -2.66
CA SER A 76 -2.48 12.87 -3.10
C SER A 76 -2.31 12.40 -4.55
N ASN A 77 -1.56 13.12 -5.37
CA ASN A 77 -1.18 12.74 -6.73
C ASN A 77 0.14 11.93 -6.80
N GLY A 78 0.68 11.50 -5.65
CA GLY A 78 1.92 10.73 -5.55
C GLY A 78 3.22 11.52 -5.73
N SER A 79 3.17 12.83 -6.01
CA SER A 79 4.37 13.59 -6.39
C SER A 79 5.33 13.94 -5.26
N ILE A 80 4.94 13.68 -4.02
CA ILE A 80 5.73 13.97 -2.83
C ILE A 80 5.56 12.80 -1.87
N LEU A 81 6.67 12.32 -1.32
CA LEU A 81 6.71 11.39 -0.20
C LEU A 81 7.85 11.82 0.74
N VAL A 82 7.52 12.10 2.00
CA VAL A 82 8.52 12.44 3.03
C VAL A 82 8.50 11.35 4.09
N LYS A 83 9.56 10.54 4.14
CA LYS A 83 9.70 9.47 5.13
C LYS A 83 9.90 10.03 6.53
N ALA A 84 9.32 9.34 7.52
CA ALA A 84 9.61 9.56 8.92
C ALA A 84 11.03 9.09 9.27
N PRO A 85 11.60 9.57 10.38
CA PRO A 85 12.80 8.98 10.96
C PRO A 85 12.61 7.48 11.18
N LYS A 86 13.71 6.72 11.15
CA LYS A 86 13.67 5.27 11.39
C LYS A 86 13.03 4.98 12.75
N ARG A 87 12.07 4.05 12.75
CA ARG A 87 11.31 3.60 13.93
C ARG A 87 11.68 2.15 14.26
N ASP A 88 11.46 1.75 15.51
CA ASP A 88 11.77 0.39 15.98
C ASP A 88 10.73 -0.62 15.46
N PRO A 89 11.11 -1.59 14.61
CA PRO A 89 10.17 -2.56 14.05
C PRO A 89 9.62 -3.56 15.08
N GLU A 90 10.24 -3.70 16.26
CA GLU A 90 9.72 -4.55 17.33
C GLU A 90 8.57 -3.88 18.10
N LEU A 91 8.55 -2.54 18.11
CA LEU A 91 7.56 -1.74 18.84
C LEU A 91 6.45 -1.20 17.93
N HIS A 92 6.75 -1.01 16.65
CA HIS A 92 5.86 -0.36 15.68
C HIS A 92 5.52 -1.31 14.55
N TYR A 93 4.24 -1.66 14.43
CA TYR A 93 3.73 -2.56 13.39
C TYR A 93 2.24 -2.36 13.14
N SER A 94 1.76 -2.85 12.00
CA SER A 94 0.33 -3.02 11.70
C SER A 94 0.00 -4.50 11.56
N LEU A 95 -0.94 -5.01 12.36
CA LEU A 95 -1.52 -6.33 12.18
C LEU A 95 -2.83 -6.22 11.41
N VAL A 96 -2.84 -6.86 10.24
CA VAL A 96 -3.98 -6.92 9.33
C VAL A 96 -4.20 -8.35 8.87
N GLY A 97 -5.42 -8.66 8.46
CA GLY A 97 -5.78 -9.88 7.74
C GLY A 97 -6.32 -9.56 6.36
N CYS A 98 -5.97 -10.39 5.38
CA CYS A 98 -6.43 -10.24 4.01
C CYS A 98 -7.32 -11.43 3.61
N THR A 99 -8.33 -11.18 2.80
CA THR A 99 -9.20 -12.21 2.22
C THR A 99 -9.42 -11.91 0.76
N CYS A 100 -9.08 -12.87 -0.10
CA CYS A 100 -9.25 -12.77 -1.53
C CYS A 100 -10.52 -13.47 -2.00
N ALA A 101 -11.28 -12.80 -2.85
CA ALA A 101 -12.41 -13.38 -3.58
C ALA A 101 -12.34 -12.99 -5.07
N PRO A 102 -12.20 -13.97 -6.00
CA PRO A 102 -11.94 -15.40 -5.79
C PRO A 102 -10.63 -15.70 -5.03
N ALA A 103 -10.42 -16.96 -4.64
CA ALA A 103 -9.23 -17.36 -3.89
C ALA A 103 -7.93 -17.04 -4.65
N PHE A 104 -6.93 -16.54 -3.93
CA PHE A 104 -5.61 -16.21 -4.47
C PHE A 104 -4.95 -17.40 -5.17
N GLN A 105 -4.37 -17.15 -6.34
CA GLN A 105 -3.54 -18.08 -7.11
C GLN A 105 -2.17 -17.43 -7.34
N PHE A 106 -1.09 -18.20 -7.21
CA PHE A 106 0.26 -17.66 -7.40
C PHE A 106 0.57 -17.36 -8.87
N GLU A 107 -0.05 -18.09 -9.79
CA GLU A 107 0.11 -17.93 -11.24
C GLU A 107 -0.37 -16.56 -11.74
N ASP A 108 -1.28 -15.93 -10.99
CA ASP A 108 -1.89 -14.66 -11.34
C ASP A 108 -1.30 -13.48 -10.53
N PHE A 109 -0.25 -13.72 -9.74
CA PHE A 109 0.42 -12.67 -8.98
C PHE A 109 1.45 -11.94 -9.84
N GLU A 110 1.26 -10.64 -10.01
CA GLU A 110 2.17 -9.78 -10.76
C GLU A 110 2.92 -8.86 -9.79
N LEU A 111 4.25 -8.87 -9.84
CA LEU A 111 5.08 -7.91 -9.12
C LEU A 111 5.45 -6.75 -10.03
N ALA A 112 5.27 -5.52 -9.53
CA ALA A 112 5.55 -4.33 -10.32
C ALA A 112 7.04 -4.18 -10.67
N THR A 113 7.31 -3.62 -11.86
CA THR A 113 8.63 -3.12 -12.21
C THR A 113 8.63 -1.61 -12.32
N HIS A 114 9.74 -0.98 -11.95
CA HIS A 114 9.85 0.47 -11.99
C HIS A 114 9.67 1.03 -13.42
N SER A 115 10.22 0.36 -14.43
CA SER A 115 10.11 0.76 -15.83
C SER A 115 8.68 0.77 -16.35
N GLU A 116 7.85 -0.17 -15.91
CA GLU A 116 6.46 -0.28 -16.32
C GLU A 116 5.63 0.84 -15.70
N LEU A 117 5.69 0.97 -14.38
CA LEU A 117 4.81 1.90 -13.67
C LEU A 117 5.24 3.36 -13.77
N LYS A 118 6.51 3.63 -14.08
CA LYS A 118 6.96 4.99 -14.39
C LYS A 118 6.29 5.58 -15.63
N VAL A 119 5.93 4.75 -16.61
CA VAL A 119 5.21 5.20 -17.81
C VAL A 119 3.76 5.54 -17.45
N LEU A 120 3.14 4.74 -16.58
CA LEU A 120 1.75 4.90 -16.14
C LEU A 120 1.57 6.10 -15.21
N ALA A 121 2.47 6.29 -14.24
CA ALA A 121 2.41 7.34 -13.24
C ALA A 121 3.75 8.07 -13.10
N PRO A 122 4.15 8.88 -14.10
CA PRO A 122 5.46 9.54 -14.10
C PRO A 122 5.65 10.51 -12.92
N ASN A 123 4.55 11.04 -12.38
CA ASN A 123 4.59 11.93 -11.23
C ASN A 123 4.72 11.19 -9.90
N ALA A 124 4.51 9.87 -9.84
CA ALA A 124 4.49 9.10 -8.59
C ALA A 124 5.82 8.40 -8.28
N GLU A 125 6.91 8.80 -8.95
CA GLU A 125 8.25 8.23 -8.76
C GLU A 125 8.66 8.05 -7.29
N PRO A 126 8.41 9.00 -6.35
CA PRO A 126 8.73 8.80 -4.94
C PRO A 126 8.06 7.57 -4.29
N PHE A 127 6.85 7.21 -4.72
CA PHE A 127 6.15 6.01 -4.24
C PHE A 127 6.62 4.75 -4.97
N LEU A 128 6.92 4.85 -6.27
CA LEU A 128 7.49 3.73 -7.03
C LEU A 128 8.84 3.32 -6.44
N ASP A 129 9.72 4.28 -6.14
CA ASP A 129 11.00 4.04 -5.46
C ASP A 129 10.84 3.43 -4.05
N TYR A 130 9.72 3.73 -3.38
CA TYR A 130 9.48 3.26 -2.01
C TYR A 130 8.84 1.87 -1.96
N LEU A 131 7.96 1.55 -2.91
CA LEU A 131 7.14 0.33 -2.91
C LEU A 131 7.63 -0.74 -3.89
N ILE A 132 8.55 -0.42 -4.80
CA ILE A 132 9.16 -1.38 -5.73
C ILE A 132 10.58 -1.70 -5.24
N LEU A 133 10.97 -2.97 -5.29
CA LEU A 133 12.35 -3.34 -4.99
C LEU A 133 13.33 -2.71 -6.00
N PRO A 134 14.50 -2.26 -5.54
CA PRO A 134 15.59 -1.93 -6.46
C PRO A 134 15.99 -3.21 -7.21
N SER A 135 15.90 -3.15 -8.53
CA SER A 135 16.42 -4.19 -9.45
C SER A 135 17.94 -4.22 -9.50
#